data_AF-A0A745ZKX5-F1
#
_entry.id   AF-A0A745ZKX5-F1
#
_cell.length_a   1.000
_cell.length_b   1.000
_cell.length_c   1.000
_cell.angle_alpha   90.00
_cell.angle_beta   90.00
_cell.angle_gamma   90.00
#
_symmetry.space_group_name_H-M   'P 1'
#
loop_
_entity.id
_entity.type
_entity.pdbx_description
1 polymer ?
#
loop_
_entity_poly.entity_id
_entity_poly.type
_entity_poly.pdbx_seq_one_letter_code
_entity_poly.pdbx_strand_id
1 'polypeptide(L)' 'QIEILYVEPFDGYRIQFDWYPTSDSTAPVDMRMFLRCQGEAISETWLYQYFPPAPDKRRYVDDRIMR' A
#
# COMPACT_ATOMS: atom_id res chain seq x y z
N GLN A 1 -4.57 -4.46 -3.57
CA GLN A 1 -4.94 -5.54 -2.61
C GLN A 1 -4.59 -5.06 -1.21
N ILE A 2 -5.20 -5.62 -0.15
CA ILE A 2 -4.84 -5.33 1.24
C ILE A 2 -4.75 -6.65 2.00
N GLU A 3 -3.70 -6.83 2.78
CA GLU A 3 -3.47 -7.97 3.68
C GLU A 3 -3.24 -7.47 5.10
N ILE A 4 -3.84 -8.18 6.06
CA ILE A 4 -3.73 -7.89 7.49
C ILE A 4 -3.14 -9.13 8.15
N LEU A 5 -1.93 -9.00 8.67
CA LEU A 5 -1.16 -10.09 9.24
C LEU A 5 -0.96 -9.81 10.73
N TYR A 6 -1.38 -10.73 11.59
CA TYR A 6 -0.95 -10.69 12.98
C TYR A 6 0.51 -11.16 13.06
N VAL A 7 1.33 -10.42 13.80
CA VAL A 7 2.76 -10.68 13.95
C VAL A 7 3.08 -10.84 15.43
N GLU A 8 3.20 -12.11 15.83
CA GLU A 8 3.41 -12.52 17.23
C GLU A 8 4.64 -11.87 17.91
N PRO A 9 5.83 -11.77 17.26
CA PRO A 9 7.01 -11.20 17.93
C PRO A 9 6.88 -9.78 18.49
N PHE A 10 5.94 -8.97 17.98
CA PHE A 10 5.69 -7.62 18.48
C PHE A 10 4.23 -7.39 18.85
N ASP A 11 3.44 -8.47 19.00
CA ASP A 11 2.03 -8.47 19.36
C ASP A 11 1.22 -7.38 18.63
N GLY A 12 1.30 -7.40 17.30
CA GLY A 12 0.73 -6.32 16.49
C GLY A 12 0.25 -6.78 15.13
N TYR A 13 -0.40 -5.86 14.43
CA TYR A 13 -0.86 -6.08 13.07
C TYR A 13 0.08 -5.41 12.08
N ARG A 14 0.53 -6.17 11.09
CA ARG A 14 1.18 -5.66 9.88
C ARG A 14 0.13 -5.54 8.78
N ILE A 15 0.06 -4.35 8.20
CA ILE A 15 -0.79 -4.08 7.05
C ILE A 15 0.09 -4.02 5.81
N GLN A 16 -0.22 -4.83 4.80
CA GLN A 16 0.40 -4.77 3.49
C GLN A 16 -0.66 -4.39 2.47
N PHE A 17 -0.30 -3.56 1.50
CA PHE A 17 -1.20 -3.20 0.44
C PHE A 17 -0.45 -2.98 -0.86
N ASP A 18 -1.09 -3.39 -1.95
CA ASP A 18 -0.63 -3.11 -3.30
C ASP A 18 -1.53 -2.06 -3.91
N TRP A 19 -0.89 -1.03 -4.45
CA TRP A 19 -1.51 0.00 -5.24
C TRP A 19 -0.72 0.23 -6.52
N TYR A 20 -1.44 0.39 -7.62
CA TYR A 20 -0.86 0.63 -8.94
C TYR A 20 -1.46 1.92 -9.54
N PRO A 21 -0.64 2.75 -10.21
CA PRO A 21 -1.15 3.90 -10.93
C PRO A 21 -2.16 3.47 -12.00
N THR A 22 -3.32 4.14 -12.04
CA THR A 22 -4.38 3.90 -13.04
C THR A 22 -4.27 4.82 -14.27
N SER A 23 -3.25 5.68 -14.31
CA SER A 23 -2.97 6.58 -15.43
C SER A 23 -1.51 6.49 -15.86
N ASP A 24 -1.24 6.93 -17.09
CA ASP A 24 0.11 7.01 -17.65
C ASP A 24 0.93 8.21 -17.15
N SER A 25 0.35 9.03 -16.27
CA SER A 25 1.04 10.17 -15.67
C SER A 25 2.30 9.73 -14.91
N THR A 26 3.36 10.54 -15.03
CA THR A 26 4.60 10.44 -14.25
C THR A 26 4.69 11.50 -13.16
N ALA A 27 3.62 12.28 -12.95
CA ALA A 27 3.57 13.27 -11.88
C ALA A 27 3.62 12.57 -10.50
N PRO A 28 4.19 13.22 -9.47
CA PRO A 28 4.18 12.67 -8.12
C PRO A 28 2.75 12.40 -7.64
N VAL A 29 2.57 11.27 -6.94
CA VAL A 29 1.31 10.87 -6.34
C VAL A 29 1.45 10.90 -4.83
N ASP A 30 0.68 11.77 -4.20
CA ASP A 30 0.58 11.83 -2.75
C ASP A 30 -0.50 10.87 -2.25
N MET A 31 -0.13 10.01 -1.30
CA MET A 31 -1.02 9.02 -0.72
C MET A 31 -1.09 9.20 0.79
N ARG A 32 -2.30 9.04 1.32
CA ARG A 32 -2.57 9.06 2.76
C ARG A 32 -3.32 7.79 3.13
N MET A 33 -2.86 7.12 4.16
CA MET A 33 -3.50 5.91 4.67
C MET A 33 -3.64 5.97 6.17
N PHE A 34 -4.75 5.45 6.66
CA PHE A 34 -4.98 5.26 8.08
C PHE A 34 -6.02 4.14 8.23
N LEU A 35 -6.05 3.51 9.39
CA LEU A 35 -6.94 2.39 9.67
C LEU A 35 -8.16 2.87 10.45
N ARG A 36 -9.32 2.33 10.07
CA ARG A 36 -10.55 2.47 10.86
C ARG A 36 -11.09 1.08 11.23
N CYS A 37 -11.58 0.97 12.46
CA CYS A 37 -12.34 -0.18 12.93
C CYS A 37 -13.64 0.34 13.54
N GLN A 38 -14.78 -0.18 13.09
CA GLN A 38 -16.11 0.21 13.60
C GLN A 38 -16.37 1.74 13.61
N GLY A 39 -15.81 2.46 12.63
CA GLY A 39 -15.94 3.91 12.48
C GLY A 39 -14.86 4.73 13.19
N GLU A 40 -14.14 4.15 14.14
CA GLU A 40 -13.07 4.81 14.89
C GLU A 40 -11.71 4.67 14.19
N ALA A 41 -10.90 5.73 14.22
CA ALA A 41 -9.54 5.69 13.71
C ALA A 41 -8.62 5.01 14.73
N ILE A 42 -7.93 3.95 14.32
CA ILE A 42 -7.11 3.11 15.20
C ILE A 42 -5.61 3.23 14.92
N SER A 43 -5.23 4.08 13.96
CA SER A 43 -3.84 4.36 13.63
C SER A 43 -3.63 5.85 13.42
N GLU A 44 -2.37 6.26 13.49
CA GLU A 44 -1.93 7.50 12.88
C GLU A 44 -2.13 7.48 11.34
N THR A 45 -1.97 8.64 10.70
CA THR A 45 -2.01 8.74 9.24
C THR A 45 -0.62 8.57 8.65
N TRP A 46 -0.44 7.52 7.87
CA TRP A 46 0.77 7.30 7.08
C TRP A 46 0.71 8.15 5.81
N LEU A 47 1.78 8.90 5.55
CA LEU A 47 1.94 9.74 4.37
C LEU A 47 3.01 9.12 3.48
N TYR A 48 2.64 8.82 2.24
CA TYR A 48 3.55 8.31 1.24
C TYR A 48 3.54 9.24 0.03
N GLN A 49 4.70 9.41 -0.60
CA GLN A 49 4.82 10.08 -1.88
C GLN A 49 5.49 9.14 -2.86
N TYR A 50 4.80 8.87 -3.97
CA TYR A 50 5.27 7.95 -5.00
C TYR A 50 5.58 8.71 -6.28
N PHE A 51 6.71 8.38 -6.89
CA PHE A 51 7.16 8.94 -8.17
C PHE A 51 7.09 7.84 -9.23
N PRO A 52 5.96 7.72 -9.95
CA PRO A 52 5.77 6.64 -10.90
C PRO A 52 6.83 6.69 -12.01
N PRO A 53 7.48 5.56 -12.35
CA PRO A 53 8.30 5.50 -13.53
C PRO A 53 7.42 5.63 -14.79
N ALA A 54 8.05 5.86 -15.94
CA ALA A 54 7.37 5.89 -17.22
C ALA A 54 6.53 4.61 -17.44
N PRO A 55 5.34 4.69 -18.06
CA PRO A 55 4.40 3.56 -18.18
C PRO A 55 5.03 2.28 -18.75
N ASP A 56 5.88 2.43 -19.76
CA ASP A 56 6.62 1.35 -20.43
C ASP A 56 7.67 0.66 -19.55
N LYS A 57 8.06 1.29 -18.43
CA LYS A 57 9.04 0.78 -17.48
C LYS A 57 8.42 0.23 -16.20
N ARG A 58 7.09 0.27 -16.06
CA ARG A 58 6.39 -0.26 -14.88
C ARG A 58 6.39 -1.78 -14.93
N ARG A 59 6.78 -2.41 -13.81
CA ARG A 59 6.71 -3.86 -13.60
C ARG A 59 5.85 -4.10 -12.38
N TYR A 60 4.70 -4.73 -12.58
CA TYR A 60 3.81 -5.13 -11.50
C TYR A 60 4.01 -6.61 -11.26
N VAL A 61 4.68 -6.94 -10.16
CA VAL A 61 4.87 -8.33 -9.76
C VAL A 61 3.68 -8.72 -8.91
N ASP A 62 3.05 -9.83 -9.27
CA ASP A 62 2.06 -10.46 -8.41
C ASP A 62 2.76 -11.54 -7.58
N ASP A 63 3.10 -11.19 -6.34
CA ASP A 63 3.84 -12.07 -5.42
C ASP A 63 3.05 -13.34 -5.06
N ARG A 64 1.76 -13.45 -5.42
CA ARG A 64 0.93 -14.64 -5.21
C ARG A 64 1.23 -15.77 -6.20
N ILE A 65 1.80 -15.44 -7.36
CA ILE A 65 2.10 -16.42 -8.44
C ILE A 65 3.47 -17.08 -8.22
N MET A 66 4.35 -16.45 -7.43
CA MET A 66 5.70 -16.93 -7.09
C MET A 66 5.69 -18.01 -5.99
N ARG A 67 4.88 -19.06 -6.17
CA ARG A 67 4.88 -20.26 -5.30
C ARG A 67 5.97 -21.26 -5.68
#